data_AF-A0A0D2J6R3-F1
#
_entry.id   AF-A0A0D2J6R3-F1
#
_cell.length_a   1.000
_cell.length_b   1.000
_cell.length_c   1.000
_cell.angle_alpha   90.00
_cell.angle_beta   90.00
_cell.angle_gamma   90.00
#
_symmetry.space_group_name_H-M   'P 1'
#
loop_
_entity.id
_entity.type
_entity.pdbx_description
1 polymer ?
#
loop_
_entity_poly.entity_id
_entity_poly.type
_entity_poly.pdbx_seq_one_letter_code
_entity_poly.pdbx_strand_id
1 'polypeptide(L)'
;MISSAYVMELAVIGGSGGGPFDHRAATEQQGAGTLGCGARGMRLSRLHVEGWAVLSNVKATYALIKDPNGASVAVPATGNVRGRATEIEIAPDERVALLSCEHRFRSWDAGAHCLSALRLEIEGPGGRRRAALAVGYGQKRFADRAHRVPGHISETDGDLDVVAFPEGLTLAGIAGRAGDSWDQVRLLACPFLPEPAWAPALHRRCPPPFREQTRALLLSLARLSKCGGGGSSHDDKEGGGDGGGGTSGGDGLW
;
A
#
# COMPACT_ATOMS: atom_id res chain seq x y z
N MET A 1 -6.30 16.38 -14.02
CA MET A 1 -5.04 15.65 -13.77
C MET A 1 -5.38 14.40 -12.99
N ILE A 2 -5.26 13.21 -13.58
CA ILE A 2 -5.60 11.95 -12.88
C ILE A 2 -4.37 11.51 -12.08
N SER A 3 -4.37 11.87 -10.80
CA SER A 3 -3.45 11.39 -9.78
C SER A 3 -3.96 10.05 -9.26
N SER A 4 -3.80 8.96 -10.02
CA SER A 4 -4.18 7.63 -9.55
C SER A 4 -2.91 6.86 -9.22
N ALA A 5 -2.50 6.92 -7.96
CA ALA A 5 -1.54 5.96 -7.44
C ALA A 5 -2.28 4.63 -7.22
N TYR A 6 -1.86 3.59 -7.92
CA TYR A 6 -2.55 2.31 -7.93
C TYR A 6 -2.07 1.46 -6.77
N VAL A 7 -2.81 1.52 -5.67
CA VAL A 7 -2.56 0.72 -4.48
C VAL A 7 -3.79 -0.14 -4.18
N MET A 8 -3.59 -1.45 -4.12
CA MET A 8 -4.63 -2.41 -3.74
C MET A 8 -4.28 -3.08 -2.42
N GLU A 9 -5.28 -3.45 -1.62
CA GLU A 9 -5.06 -4.30 -0.46
C GLU A 9 -4.97 -5.76 -0.92
N LEU A 10 -3.87 -6.42 -0.58
CA LEU A 10 -3.61 -7.81 -0.96
C LEU A 10 -4.03 -8.79 0.15
N ALA A 11 -3.78 -8.43 1.40
CA ALA A 11 -4.05 -9.30 2.55
C ALA A 11 -4.19 -8.50 3.84
N VAL A 12 -4.89 -9.09 4.80
CA VAL A 12 -4.99 -8.65 6.19
C VAL A 12 -4.59 -9.83 7.08
N ILE A 13 -3.60 -9.61 7.93
CA ILE A 13 -2.98 -10.65 8.77
C ILE A 13 -2.95 -10.14 10.21
N GLY A 14 -3.35 -10.98 11.16
CA GLY A 14 -3.31 -10.67 12.60
C GLY A 14 -4.66 -10.30 13.23
N GLY A 15 -4.61 -9.84 14.48
CA GLY A 15 -5.77 -9.60 15.34
C GLY A 15 -6.42 -8.22 15.18
N SER A 16 -7.46 -7.94 15.98
CA SER A 16 -8.19 -6.66 15.98
C SER A 16 -7.77 -5.70 17.09
N GLY A 17 -6.63 -5.95 17.76
CA GLY A 17 -6.08 -5.11 18.82
C GLY A 17 -5.55 -3.76 18.31
N GLY A 18 -5.20 -2.85 19.22
CA GLY A 18 -4.51 -1.60 18.89
C GLY A 18 -5.33 -0.55 18.13
N GLY A 19 -4.73 0.63 17.95
CA GLY A 19 -5.26 1.72 17.14
C GLY A 19 -4.91 1.55 15.66
N PRO A 20 -5.76 1.99 14.72
CA PRO A 20 -5.50 1.85 13.29
C PRO A 20 -4.38 2.80 12.83
N PHE A 21 -3.60 2.35 11.84
CA PHE A 21 -2.66 3.19 11.10
C PHE A 21 -2.72 2.87 9.60
N ASP A 22 -2.38 3.85 8.77
CA ASP A 22 -2.27 3.67 7.31
C ASP A 22 -1.12 4.52 6.77
N HIS A 23 -0.07 3.87 6.25
CA HIS A 23 1.07 4.60 5.69
C HIS A 23 0.69 5.41 4.44
N ARG A 24 -0.37 5.05 3.70
CA ARG A 24 -0.84 5.85 2.55
C ARG A 24 -1.22 7.25 2.99
N ALA A 25 -2.15 7.33 3.94
CA ALA A 25 -2.63 8.59 4.48
C ALA A 25 -1.48 9.41 5.08
N ALA A 26 -0.55 8.75 5.77
CA ALA A 26 0.59 9.42 6.37
C ALA A 26 1.59 9.98 5.33
N THR A 27 1.84 9.27 4.21
CA THR A 27 2.65 9.82 3.11
C THR A 27 1.97 10.97 2.37
N GLU A 28 0.65 10.91 2.20
CA GLU A 28 -0.14 11.97 1.57
C GLU A 28 -0.18 13.25 2.42
N GLN A 29 -0.36 13.11 3.74
CA GLN A 29 -0.36 14.24 4.68
C GLN A 29 0.98 14.98 4.71
N GLN A 30 2.08 14.29 4.45
CA GLN A 30 3.41 14.90 4.37
C GLN A 30 3.70 15.55 3.00
N GLY A 31 2.77 15.49 2.05
CA GLY A 31 2.85 16.19 0.77
C GLY A 31 3.93 15.68 -0.20
N ALA A 32 4.63 14.59 0.12
CA ALA A 32 5.78 14.13 -0.66
C ALA A 32 5.42 13.29 -1.88
N GLY A 33 4.22 12.70 -1.89
CA GLY A 33 3.78 11.84 -2.98
C GLY A 33 2.65 10.92 -2.55
N THR A 34 2.42 9.91 -3.38
CA THR A 34 1.40 8.89 -3.11
C THR A 34 2.05 7.52 -3.23
N LEU A 35 1.74 6.60 -2.31
CA LEU A 35 2.30 5.25 -2.37
C LEU A 35 1.95 4.55 -3.68
N GLY A 36 2.89 3.75 -4.18
CA GLY A 36 2.74 2.99 -5.41
C GLY A 36 3.20 3.77 -6.64
N CYS A 37 2.58 3.51 -7.79
CA CYS A 37 3.07 4.00 -9.08
C CYS A 37 2.59 5.42 -9.41
N GLY A 38 3.31 6.09 -10.31
CA GLY A 38 2.88 7.37 -10.90
C GLY A 38 3.98 8.42 -10.90
N ALA A 39 3.66 9.62 -11.38
CA ALA A 39 4.63 10.71 -11.50
C ALA A 39 5.21 11.18 -10.14
N ARG A 40 4.43 11.02 -9.06
CA ARG A 40 4.80 11.24 -7.66
C ARG A 40 4.72 9.94 -6.84
N GLY A 41 4.85 8.80 -7.52
CA GLY A 41 4.76 7.48 -6.91
C GLY A 41 5.90 7.26 -5.94
N MET A 42 5.58 6.77 -4.75
CA MET A 42 6.55 6.43 -3.71
C MET A 42 6.61 4.92 -3.51
N ARG A 43 7.82 4.39 -3.31
CA ARG A 43 8.07 2.97 -3.03
C ARG A 43 8.64 2.81 -1.64
N LEU A 44 8.38 1.67 -1.02
CA LEU A 44 9.03 1.30 0.23
C LEU A 44 10.54 1.09 -0.03
N SER A 45 11.38 1.82 0.69
CA SER A 45 12.84 1.73 0.57
C SER A 45 13.49 1.15 1.83
N ARG A 46 12.90 1.39 2.99
CA ARG A 46 13.42 0.88 4.27
C ARG A 46 12.29 0.55 5.24
N LEU A 47 12.45 -0.55 5.96
CA LEU A 47 11.70 -0.87 7.17
C LEU A 47 12.66 -1.00 8.34
N HIS A 48 12.46 -0.15 9.34
CA HIS A 48 13.06 -0.29 10.65
C HIS A 48 12.06 -1.02 11.53
N VAL A 49 12.44 -2.19 12.04
CA VAL A 49 11.58 -3.03 12.87
C VAL A 49 12.30 -3.28 14.19
N GLU A 50 11.67 -2.87 15.28
CA GLU A 50 12.10 -3.24 16.62
C GLU A 50 11.21 -4.35 17.16
N GLY A 51 11.86 -5.29 17.83
CA GLY A 51 11.17 -6.39 18.48
C GLY A 51 11.84 -6.82 19.76
N TRP A 52 11.00 -7.34 20.66
CA TRP A 52 11.44 -8.12 21.81
C TRP A 52 10.74 -9.48 21.80
N ALA A 53 9.70 -9.78 22.58
CA ALA A 53 8.95 -11.03 22.36
C ALA A 53 8.01 -10.95 21.13
N VAL A 54 7.57 -9.73 20.79
CA VAL A 54 6.73 -9.41 19.62
C VAL A 54 7.37 -8.25 18.86
N LEU A 55 6.88 -8.00 17.64
CA LEU A 55 7.15 -6.77 16.91
C LEU A 55 6.51 -5.62 17.68
N SER A 56 7.34 -4.72 18.19
CA SER A 56 6.90 -3.65 19.09
C SER A 56 6.87 -2.30 18.38
N ASN A 57 7.82 -2.03 17.48
CA ASN A 57 7.86 -0.80 16.71
C ASN A 57 8.18 -1.08 15.25
N VAL A 58 7.46 -0.45 14.33
CA VAL A 58 7.80 -0.47 12.91
C VAL A 58 7.75 0.95 12.37
N LYS A 59 8.82 1.32 11.68
CA LYS A 59 8.95 2.58 10.98
C LYS A 59 9.31 2.30 9.53
N ALA A 60 8.55 2.89 8.62
CA ALA A 60 8.77 2.75 7.18
C ALA A 60 9.36 4.04 6.62
N THR A 61 10.26 3.90 5.65
CA THR A 61 10.71 5.00 4.81
C THR A 61 10.36 4.70 3.36
N TYR A 62 9.83 5.71 2.69
CA TYR A 62 9.43 5.63 1.30
C TYR A 62 10.28 6.59 0.47
N ALA A 63 10.77 6.13 -0.66
CA ALA A 63 11.52 6.95 -1.62
C ALA A 63 10.68 7.20 -2.87
N LEU A 64 10.90 8.33 -3.54
CA LEU A 64 10.30 8.57 -4.84
C LEU A 64 10.78 7.54 -5.87
N ILE A 65 9.88 7.00 -6.69
CA ILE A 65 10.25 6.01 -7.72
C ILE A 65 11.18 6.64 -8.77
N LYS A 66 10.92 7.89 -9.16
CA LYS A 66 11.70 8.59 -10.18
C LYS A 66 13.08 9.05 -9.72
N ASP A 67 13.24 9.22 -8.41
CA ASP A 67 14.48 9.66 -7.80
C ASP A 67 14.68 8.89 -6.48
N PRO A 68 15.06 7.60 -6.57
CA PRO A 68 15.11 6.72 -5.41
C PRO A 68 16.25 7.05 -4.44
N ASN A 69 17.22 7.86 -4.87
CA ASN A 69 18.32 8.35 -4.04
C ASN A 69 18.09 9.78 -3.51
N GLY A 70 17.02 10.44 -3.96
CA GLY A 70 16.67 11.79 -3.56
C GLY A 70 15.76 11.84 -2.33
N ALA A 71 14.70 12.65 -2.42
CA ALA A 71 13.80 12.87 -1.30
C ALA A 71 13.11 11.56 -0.85
N SER A 72 13.21 11.28 0.44
CA SER A 72 12.51 10.17 1.09
C SER A 72 11.65 10.68 2.25
N VAL A 73 10.59 9.95 2.54
CA VAL A 73 9.67 10.22 3.63
C VAL A 73 9.71 9.09 4.63
N ALA A 74 10.09 9.43 5.85
CA ALA A 74 9.88 8.58 7.01
C ALA A 74 8.44 8.75 7.51
N VAL A 75 7.70 7.65 7.53
CA VAL A 75 6.36 7.61 8.13
C VAL A 75 6.52 7.50 9.64
N PRO A 76 5.62 8.10 10.45
CA PRO A 76 5.66 7.96 11.89
C PRO A 76 5.75 6.49 12.30
N ALA A 77 6.57 6.22 13.29
CA ALA A 77 6.71 4.87 13.84
C ALA A 77 5.37 4.42 14.45
N THR A 78 5.07 3.14 14.30
CA THR A 78 3.84 2.53 14.79
C THR A 78 4.18 1.51 15.86
N GLY A 79 3.48 1.55 16.99
CA GLY A 79 3.79 0.76 18.17
C GLY A 79 4.81 1.42 19.10
N ASN A 80 5.27 0.69 20.12
CA ASN A 80 6.18 1.19 21.15
C ASN A 80 7.64 0.77 20.93
N VAL A 81 8.55 1.74 21.07
CA VAL A 81 10.00 1.56 20.93
C VAL A 81 10.52 0.65 22.04
N ARG A 82 10.93 -0.58 21.69
CA ARG A 82 11.39 -1.61 22.63
C ARG A 82 12.27 -2.63 21.92
N GLY A 83 13.40 -2.95 22.55
CA GLY A 83 14.21 -4.11 22.16
C GLY A 83 15.24 -3.81 21.06
N ARG A 84 15.50 -4.82 20.22
CA ARG A 84 16.56 -4.76 19.21
C ARG A 84 15.98 -4.32 17.88
N ALA A 85 16.60 -3.33 17.26
CA ALA A 85 16.27 -2.89 15.91
C ALA A 85 16.88 -3.81 14.85
N THR A 86 16.10 -4.05 13.81
CA THR A 86 16.51 -4.66 12.54
C THR A 86 16.14 -3.70 11.41
N GLU A 87 17.10 -3.40 10.55
CA GLU A 87 16.89 -2.59 9.36
C GLU A 87 16.77 -3.51 8.14
N ILE A 88 15.72 -3.30 7.35
CA ILE A 88 15.49 -3.98 6.08
C ILE A 88 15.48 -2.91 5.00
N GLU A 89 16.53 -2.88 4.20
CA GLU A 89 16.62 -2.03 3.02
C GLU A 89 16.13 -2.78 1.78
N ILE A 90 15.45 -2.08 0.88
CA ILE A 90 14.99 -2.57 -0.41
C ILE A 90 15.59 -1.64 -1.48
N ALA A 91 16.45 -2.15 -2.33
CA ALA A 91 17.12 -1.37 -3.38
C ALA A 91 16.14 -0.96 -4.51
N PRO A 92 16.46 0.08 -5.31
CA PRO A 92 15.57 0.63 -6.35
C PRO A 92 15.01 -0.38 -7.35
N ASP A 93 15.84 -1.36 -7.67
CA ASP A 93 15.64 -2.44 -8.63
C ASP A 93 15.18 -3.75 -7.97
N GLU A 94 14.89 -3.72 -6.67
CA GLU A 94 14.36 -4.83 -5.90
C GLU A 94 12.86 -4.69 -5.64
N ARG A 95 12.17 -5.84 -5.59
CA ARG A 95 10.77 -5.97 -5.20
C ARG A 95 10.61 -6.93 -4.03
N VAL A 96 9.56 -6.73 -3.23
CA VAL A 96 9.12 -7.73 -2.27
C VAL A 96 8.29 -8.76 -3.03
N ALA A 97 8.78 -10.00 -3.09
CA ALA A 97 8.13 -11.11 -3.78
C ALA A 97 7.27 -11.96 -2.82
N LEU A 98 7.65 -12.02 -1.55
CA LEU A 98 6.90 -12.74 -0.52
C LEU A 98 7.07 -12.03 0.82
N LEU A 99 6.01 -12.06 1.62
CA LEU A 99 6.02 -11.63 3.01
C LEU A 99 5.43 -12.74 3.86
N SER A 100 6.11 -13.10 4.94
CA SER A 100 5.55 -13.99 5.95
C SER A 100 5.56 -13.37 7.32
N CYS A 101 4.48 -13.57 8.06
CA CYS A 101 4.28 -13.12 9.42
C CYS A 101 4.07 -14.32 10.33
N GLU A 102 4.64 -14.27 11.52
CA GLU A 102 4.43 -15.33 12.52
C GLU A 102 3.73 -14.77 13.76
N HIS A 103 2.73 -15.48 14.26
CA HIS A 103 1.98 -15.11 15.47
C HIS A 103 2.22 -16.13 16.58
N ARG A 104 2.84 -15.73 17.68
CA ARG A 104 3.14 -16.61 18.83
C ARG A 104 2.46 -16.19 20.13
N PHE A 105 2.01 -14.94 20.21
CA PHE A 105 1.53 -14.32 21.44
C PHE A 105 0.11 -13.78 21.28
N ARG A 106 -0.65 -13.85 22.37
CA ARG A 106 -1.99 -13.27 22.47
C ARG A 106 -2.05 -12.30 23.64
N SER A 107 -2.48 -11.07 23.37
CA SER A 107 -2.72 -10.05 24.40
C SER A 107 -3.90 -10.46 25.30
N TRP A 108 -3.76 -10.32 26.63
CA TRP A 108 -4.79 -10.64 27.62
C TRP A 108 -6.04 -9.76 27.44
N ASP A 109 -5.85 -8.45 27.33
CA ASP A 109 -6.95 -7.48 27.41
C ASP A 109 -7.78 -7.42 26.11
N ALA A 110 -7.16 -7.72 24.98
CA ALA A 110 -7.78 -7.62 23.66
C ALA A 110 -8.08 -8.97 23.01
N GLY A 111 -7.55 -10.08 23.54
CA GLY A 111 -7.59 -11.39 22.87
C GLY A 111 -6.98 -11.37 21.47
N ALA A 112 -6.16 -10.37 21.14
CA ALA A 112 -5.59 -10.15 19.82
C ALA A 112 -4.27 -10.91 19.67
N HIS A 113 -4.06 -11.50 18.49
CA HIS A 113 -2.77 -12.09 18.11
C HIS A 113 -1.77 -10.97 17.81
N CYS A 114 -0.57 -11.08 18.38
CA CYS A 114 0.51 -10.13 18.16
C CYS A 114 1.53 -10.72 17.18
N LEU A 115 1.96 -9.89 16.23
CA LEU A 115 2.98 -10.26 15.26
C LEU A 115 4.32 -10.43 15.98
N SER A 116 4.97 -11.57 15.77
CA SER A 116 6.20 -11.98 16.47
C SER A 116 7.43 -11.95 15.56
N ALA A 117 7.24 -12.22 14.27
CA ALA A 117 8.28 -12.10 13.26
C ALA A 117 7.69 -11.60 11.94
N LEU A 118 8.51 -10.88 11.18
CA LEU A 118 8.24 -10.45 9.82
C LEU A 118 9.43 -10.87 8.94
N ARG A 119 9.16 -11.61 7.88
CA ARG A 119 10.16 -11.99 6.88
C ARG A 119 9.73 -11.50 5.51
N LEU A 120 10.67 -10.89 4.78
CA LEU A 120 10.50 -10.50 3.39
C LEU A 120 11.43 -11.34 2.51
N GLU A 121 10.90 -11.92 1.44
CA GLU A 121 11.70 -12.40 0.33
C GLU A 121 11.76 -11.29 -0.72
N ILE A 122 12.96 -10.78 -0.93
CA ILE A 122 13.24 -9.66 -1.81
C ILE A 122 13.89 -10.21 -3.07
N GLU A 123 13.32 -9.88 -4.23
CA GLU A 123 13.77 -10.29 -5.55
C GLU A 123 14.38 -9.08 -6.26
N GLY A 124 15.65 -9.19 -6.65
CA GLY A 124 16.40 -8.19 -7.41
C GLY A 124 16.59 -8.56 -8.88
N PRO A 125 17.47 -7.83 -9.60
CA PRO A 125 17.71 -8.06 -11.02
C PRO A 125 18.12 -9.49 -11.35
N GLY A 126 17.59 -9.99 -12.46
CA GLY A 126 17.86 -11.36 -12.92
C GLY A 126 17.25 -12.45 -12.03
N GLY A 127 16.25 -12.11 -11.21
CA GLY A 127 15.52 -13.07 -10.38
C GLY A 127 16.30 -13.53 -9.13
N ARG A 128 17.38 -12.83 -8.76
CA ARG A 128 18.13 -13.12 -7.54
C ARG A 128 17.26 -12.84 -6.32
N ARG A 129 17.15 -13.81 -5.41
CA ARG A 129 16.33 -13.66 -4.20
C ARG A 129 17.18 -13.66 -2.94
N ARG A 130 16.81 -12.81 -1.99
CA ARG A 130 17.37 -12.79 -0.64
C ARG A 130 16.25 -12.70 0.39
N ALA A 131 16.48 -13.30 1.55
CA ALA A 131 15.57 -13.17 2.68
C ALA A 131 16.06 -12.06 3.63
N ALA A 132 15.15 -11.19 4.04
CA ALA A 132 15.34 -10.25 5.13
C ALA A 132 14.36 -10.63 6.26
N LEU A 133 14.86 -10.69 7.48
CA LEU A 133 14.10 -11.21 8.62
C LEU A 133 14.23 -10.26 9.80
N ALA A 134 13.09 -9.81 10.32
CA ALA A 134 12.97 -9.14 11.60
C ALA A 134 12.23 -10.07 12.57
N VAL A 135 12.88 -10.42 13.68
CA VAL A 135 12.32 -11.33 14.70
C VAL A 135 12.23 -10.59 16.02
N GLY A 136 11.15 -10.86 16.76
CA GLY A 136 11.15 -10.66 18.19
C GLY A 136 12.10 -11.64 18.89
N TYR A 137 13.18 -11.12 19.47
CA TYR A 137 14.03 -11.83 20.43
C TYR A 137 13.51 -11.71 21.87
N GLY A 138 12.70 -12.65 22.36
CA GLY A 138 12.36 -12.65 23.78
C GLY A 138 11.43 -13.77 24.24
N GLN A 139 11.86 -14.51 25.28
CA GLN A 139 11.04 -15.53 25.95
C GLN A 139 10.39 -15.09 27.28
N LYS A 140 10.72 -13.91 27.85
CA LYS A 140 10.73 -13.81 29.34
C LYS A 140 9.98 -12.70 30.09
N ARG A 141 9.24 -11.74 29.48
CA ARG A 141 8.53 -10.70 30.29
C ARG A 141 7.23 -10.15 29.69
N PHE A 142 6.37 -10.98 29.12
CA PHE A 142 4.94 -10.64 29.08
C PHE A 142 4.23 -11.07 30.37
N ALA A 143 4.94 -11.09 31.51
CA ALA A 143 4.50 -11.72 32.75
C ALA A 143 3.16 -11.19 33.28
N ASP A 144 2.74 -9.98 32.89
CA ASP A 144 1.52 -9.38 33.44
C ASP A 144 0.38 -9.17 32.42
N ARG A 145 0.58 -9.31 31.09
CA ARG A 145 -0.44 -8.90 30.08
C ARG A 145 -0.53 -9.70 28.78
N ALA A 146 0.36 -10.65 28.47
CA ALA A 146 0.18 -11.48 27.28
C ALA A 146 0.56 -12.92 27.60
N HIS A 147 -0.23 -13.87 27.10
CA HIS A 147 0.08 -15.29 27.23
C HIS A 147 0.56 -15.83 25.88
N ARG A 148 1.49 -16.78 25.95
CA ARG A 148 1.82 -17.62 24.79
C ARG A 148 0.59 -18.45 24.47
N VAL A 149 0.26 -18.60 23.18
CA VAL A 149 -0.92 -19.37 22.75
C VAL A 149 -0.73 -20.84 23.18
N PRO A 150 -1.67 -21.44 23.94
CA PRO A 150 -1.56 -22.84 24.36
C PRO A 150 -1.47 -23.79 23.16
N GLY A 151 -0.51 -24.73 23.18
CA GLY A 151 -0.26 -25.68 22.08
C GLY A 151 1.01 -25.39 21.27
N HIS A 152 1.56 -24.18 21.37
CA HIS A 152 2.82 -23.81 20.70
C HIS A 152 3.99 -24.01 21.67
N ILE A 153 4.58 -25.21 21.68
CA ILE A 153 5.58 -25.63 22.68
C ILE A 153 7.02 -25.34 22.19
N SER A 154 7.27 -25.28 20.88
CA SER A 154 8.60 -24.98 20.33
C SER A 154 8.78 -23.50 19.93
N GLU A 155 10.02 -23.01 19.94
CA GLU A 155 10.40 -21.68 19.42
C GLU A 155 10.16 -21.51 17.91
N THR A 156 9.50 -22.47 17.26
CA THR A 156 9.25 -22.53 15.82
C THR A 156 7.78 -22.79 15.47
N ASP A 157 6.93 -23.10 16.46
CA ASP A 157 5.50 -23.27 16.22
C ASP A 157 4.82 -21.94 16.53
N GLY A 158 4.67 -21.06 15.56
CA GLY A 158 3.67 -20.00 15.56
C GLY A 158 2.80 -20.18 14.32
N ASP A 159 1.58 -19.63 14.34
CA ASP A 159 0.80 -19.58 13.10
C ASP A 159 1.57 -18.71 12.10
N LEU A 160 1.93 -19.30 10.96
CA LEU A 160 2.71 -18.65 9.91
C LEU A 160 1.77 -18.29 8.76
N ASP A 161 1.54 -17.01 8.58
CA ASP A 161 0.85 -16.47 7.42
C ASP A 161 1.88 -16.13 6.34
N VAL A 162 1.66 -16.63 5.14
CA VAL A 162 2.54 -16.39 3.98
C VAL A 162 1.75 -15.76 2.85
N VAL A 163 2.18 -14.60 2.40
CA VAL A 163 1.59 -13.88 1.27
C VAL A 163 2.63 -13.73 0.17
N ALA A 164 2.39 -14.42 -0.94
CA ALA A 164 3.16 -14.23 -2.16
C ALA A 164 2.59 -13.04 -2.95
N PHE A 165 3.47 -12.13 -3.37
CA PHE A 165 3.11 -11.07 -4.31
C PHE A 165 3.13 -11.66 -5.71
N PRO A 166 2.01 -11.55 -6.47
CA PRO A 166 1.98 -11.95 -7.87
C PRO A 166 3.14 -11.34 -8.65
N GLU A 167 3.60 -12.06 -9.68
CA GLU A 167 4.63 -11.53 -10.58
C GLU A 167 4.21 -10.16 -11.13
N GLY A 168 5.13 -9.20 -11.11
CA GLY A 168 4.86 -7.83 -11.53
C GLY A 168 4.17 -6.95 -10.49
N LEU A 169 3.86 -7.46 -9.29
CA LEU A 169 3.49 -6.66 -8.12
C LEU A 169 4.61 -6.64 -7.07
N THR A 170 4.56 -5.63 -6.21
CA THR A 170 5.43 -5.48 -5.03
C THR A 170 4.65 -4.85 -3.87
N LEU A 171 5.23 -4.91 -2.67
CA LEU A 171 4.75 -4.19 -1.49
C LEU A 171 4.88 -2.67 -1.71
N ALA A 172 3.74 -2.00 -1.86
CA ALA A 172 3.63 -0.55 -1.97
C ALA A 172 3.72 0.12 -0.60
N GLY A 173 3.15 -0.51 0.43
CA GLY A 173 3.12 0.02 1.78
C GLY A 173 2.38 -0.88 2.75
N ILE A 174 2.22 -0.36 3.97
CA ILE A 174 1.66 -1.12 5.08
C ILE A 174 0.61 -0.27 5.77
N ALA A 175 -0.50 -0.89 6.12
CA ALA A 175 -1.49 -0.35 7.05
C ALA A 175 -1.74 -1.42 8.12
N GLY A 176 -2.60 -1.14 9.11
CA GLY A 176 -2.92 -2.15 10.10
C GLY A 176 -3.33 -1.55 11.43
N ARG A 177 -2.97 -2.26 12.50
CA ARG A 177 -3.29 -1.85 13.86
C ARG A 177 -2.10 -2.09 14.79
N ALA A 178 -1.84 -1.11 15.63
CA ALA A 178 -0.76 -1.16 16.61
C ALA A 178 -1.18 -0.48 17.92
N GLY A 179 -0.74 -1.05 19.04
CA GLY A 179 -0.80 -0.47 20.37
C GLY A 179 0.59 -0.52 21.01
N ASP A 180 0.74 -1.30 22.08
CA ASP A 180 2.06 -1.64 22.62
C ASP A 180 2.88 -2.58 21.71
N SER A 181 2.18 -3.30 20.83
CA SER A 181 2.68 -4.24 19.84
C SER A 181 2.01 -4.03 18.49
N TRP A 182 2.58 -4.63 17.45
CA TRP A 182 1.89 -4.80 16.18
C TRP A 182 0.90 -5.95 16.27
N ASP A 183 -0.38 -5.62 16.12
CA ASP A 183 -1.48 -6.59 16.25
C ASP A 183 -2.00 -7.04 14.88
N GLN A 184 -1.99 -6.13 13.89
CA GLN A 184 -2.45 -6.42 12.53
C GLN A 184 -1.56 -5.76 11.49
N VAL A 185 -1.34 -6.46 10.39
CA VAL A 185 -0.74 -5.91 9.18
C VAL A 185 -1.67 -6.09 7.99
N ARG A 186 -1.87 -4.99 7.25
CA ARG A 186 -2.58 -4.92 5.97
C ARG A 186 -1.56 -4.62 4.90
N LEU A 187 -1.45 -5.51 3.92
CA LEU A 187 -0.46 -5.43 2.87
C LEU A 187 -1.03 -4.67 1.69
N LEU A 188 -0.37 -3.59 1.32
CA LEU A 188 -0.75 -2.77 0.19
C LEU A 188 0.20 -3.08 -0.96
N ALA A 189 -0.34 -3.48 -2.10
CA ALA A 189 0.41 -3.86 -3.29
C ALA A 189 0.25 -2.83 -4.41
N CYS A 190 1.28 -2.68 -5.21
CA CYS A 190 1.25 -1.90 -6.46
C CYS A 190 2.03 -2.64 -7.55
N PRO A 191 1.85 -2.26 -8.83
CA PRO A 191 2.73 -2.70 -9.89
C PRO A 191 4.21 -2.42 -9.56
N PHE A 192 5.07 -3.39 -9.81
CA PHE A 192 6.52 -3.23 -9.73
C PHE A 192 7.04 -2.72 -11.07
N LEU A 193 7.73 -1.59 -11.04
CA LEU A 193 8.29 -0.93 -12.22
C LEU A 193 9.77 -0.65 -11.94
N PRO A 194 10.70 -1.54 -12.36
CA PRO A 194 12.10 -1.21 -12.32
C PRO A 194 12.36 -0.11 -13.37
N GLU A 195 12.78 1.07 -12.90
CA GLU A 195 13.18 2.28 -13.66
C GLU A 195 12.10 3.24 -14.23
N PRO A 196 12.42 4.55 -14.40
CA PRO A 196 11.58 5.66 -13.92
C PRO A 196 10.46 6.12 -14.87
N ALA A 197 10.20 5.40 -15.95
CA ALA A 197 9.10 5.71 -16.86
C ALA A 197 8.30 4.44 -17.13
N TRP A 198 7.08 4.37 -16.58
CA TRP A 198 6.07 3.52 -17.18
C TRP A 198 5.90 3.97 -18.64
N ALA A 199 6.37 3.13 -19.57
CA ALA A 199 6.12 3.29 -20.99
C ALA A 199 5.15 2.19 -21.43
N PRO A 200 4.14 2.46 -22.28
CA PRO A 200 3.32 1.43 -22.91
C PRO A 200 4.14 0.33 -23.59
N ALA A 201 5.40 0.60 -23.96
CA ALA A 201 6.35 -0.39 -24.49
C ALA A 201 6.80 -1.45 -23.45
N LEU A 202 6.88 -1.10 -22.16
CA LEU A 202 7.24 -2.03 -21.07
C LEU A 202 6.16 -3.09 -20.84
N HIS A 203 4.90 -2.81 -21.20
CA HIS A 203 3.80 -3.78 -21.19
C HIS A 203 4.09 -5.02 -22.05
N ARG A 204 4.86 -4.87 -23.13
CA ARG A 204 5.25 -5.99 -24.01
C ARG A 204 6.32 -6.90 -23.41
N ARG A 205 7.02 -6.46 -22.35
CA ARG A 205 8.05 -7.25 -21.67
C ARG A 205 7.52 -8.07 -20.49
N CYS A 206 6.29 -7.78 -20.07
CA CYS A 206 5.58 -8.54 -19.06
C CYS A 206 5.18 -9.92 -19.62
N PRO A 207 5.41 -11.03 -18.90
CA PRO A 207 4.95 -12.35 -19.30
C PRO A 207 3.41 -12.42 -19.30
N PRO A 208 2.77 -13.17 -20.22
CA PRO A 208 1.38 -13.57 -20.08
C PRO A 208 1.34 -14.62 -18.96
N PRO A 209 0.82 -14.30 -17.76
CA PRO A 209 -0.50 -13.70 -17.56
C PRO A 209 -0.53 -12.26 -17.02
N PHE A 210 0.60 -11.72 -16.55
CA PHE A 210 0.69 -10.37 -15.98
C PHE A 210 0.32 -9.28 -17.00
N ARG A 211 0.71 -9.48 -18.27
CA ARG A 211 0.30 -8.61 -19.38
C ARG A 211 -1.21 -8.53 -19.53
N GLU A 212 -1.89 -9.67 -19.41
CA GLU A 212 -3.34 -9.81 -19.62
C GLU A 212 -4.12 -9.29 -18.43
N GLN A 213 -3.66 -9.56 -17.20
CA GLN A 213 -4.26 -9.03 -15.98
C GLN A 213 -4.08 -7.50 -15.89
N THR A 214 -2.89 -7.00 -16.16
CA THR A 214 -2.63 -5.55 -16.22
C THR A 214 -3.46 -4.91 -17.35
N ARG A 215 -3.56 -5.55 -18.52
CA ARG A 215 -4.40 -5.05 -19.62
C ARG A 215 -5.89 -5.08 -19.29
N ALA A 216 -6.40 -6.16 -18.70
CA ALA A 216 -7.79 -6.29 -18.29
C ALA A 216 -8.15 -5.26 -17.21
N LEU A 217 -7.26 -5.04 -16.25
CA LEU A 217 -7.37 -3.99 -15.25
C LEU A 217 -7.42 -2.60 -15.91
N LEU A 218 -6.45 -2.27 -16.77
CA LEU A 218 -6.41 -0.99 -17.49
C LEU A 218 -7.62 -0.77 -18.42
N LEU A 219 -8.11 -1.82 -19.08
CA LEU A 219 -9.31 -1.75 -19.92
C LEU A 219 -10.59 -1.57 -19.09
N SER A 220 -10.68 -2.19 -17.92
CA SER A 220 -11.80 -1.99 -16.99
C SER A 220 -11.83 -0.56 -16.45
N LEU A 221 -10.65 0.01 -16.17
CA LEU A 221 -10.47 1.40 -15.74
C LEU A 221 -10.87 2.42 -16.84
N ALA A 222 -10.54 2.17 -18.11
CA ALA A 222 -10.92 3.03 -19.24
C ALA A 222 -12.45 3.03 -19.52
N ARG A 223 -13.15 1.97 -19.10
CA ARG A 223 -14.61 1.88 -19.19
C ARG A 223 -15.28 2.61 -18.03
N LEU A 224 -14.74 2.49 -16.81
CA LEU A 224 -15.24 3.21 -15.64
C LEU A 224 -15.10 4.74 -15.77
N SER A 225 -14.02 5.24 -16.39
CA SER A 225 -13.85 6.68 -16.65
C SER A 225 -14.85 7.24 -17.67
N LYS A 226 -15.43 6.40 -18.54
CA LYS A 226 -16.48 6.80 -19.48
C LYS A 226 -17.87 6.81 -18.85
N CYS A 227 -18.06 6.09 -17.74
CA CYS A 227 -19.34 6.03 -17.02
C CYS A 227 -19.50 7.15 -15.97
N GLY A 228 -18.43 7.87 -15.61
CA GLY A 228 -18.47 8.99 -14.65
C GLY A 228 -18.64 10.39 -15.26
N GLY A 229 -18.87 10.49 -16.58
CA GLY A 229 -18.93 11.76 -17.32
C GLY A 229 -20.29 12.08 -17.96
N GLY A 230 -21.39 11.47 -17.49
CA GLY A 230 -22.72 11.67 -18.05
C GLY A 230 -23.78 11.94 -16.98
N GLY A 231 -24.27 13.18 -16.94
CA GLY A 231 -25.40 13.64 -16.13
C GLY A 231 -25.04 14.94 -15.41
N SER A 232 -25.65 16.10 -15.63
CA SER A 232 -26.98 16.38 -16.19
C SER A 232 -27.01 17.85 -16.63
N SER A 233 -27.11 18.13 -17.93
CA SER A 233 -27.64 19.41 -18.41
C SER A 233 -29.15 19.27 -18.51
N HIS A 234 -29.86 19.61 -17.44
CA HIS A 234 -31.29 19.84 -17.51
C HIS A 234 -31.47 21.20 -18.20
N ASP A 235 -31.80 21.15 -19.48
CA ASP A 235 -32.38 22.27 -20.22
C ASP A 235 -33.81 22.47 -19.71
N ASP A 236 -34.03 23.49 -18.88
CA ASP A 236 -35.36 24.03 -18.64
C ASP A 236 -35.71 24.97 -19.81
N LYS A 237 -36.45 24.41 -20.77
CA LYS A 237 -37.27 25.19 -21.70
C LYS A 237 -38.72 25.14 -21.24
N GLU A 238 -39.17 26.22 -20.60
CA GLU A 238 -40.56 26.67 -20.67
C GLU A 238 -40.53 27.98 -21.47
N GLY A 239 -41.09 28.02 -22.68
CA GLY A 239 -42.50 28.38 -22.92
C GLY A 239 -42.52 29.89 -23.25
N GLY A 240 -42.70 30.34 -24.48
CA GLY A 240 -43.86 30.12 -25.34
C GLY A 240 -44.43 31.52 -25.65
N GLY A 241 -44.48 31.92 -26.92
CA GLY A 241 -44.93 33.26 -27.32
C GLY A 241 -44.83 33.48 -28.82
N ASP A 242 -45.87 33.02 -29.52
CA ASP A 242 -46.13 33.15 -30.95
C ASP A 242 -46.17 34.60 -31.48
N GLY A 243 -45.78 34.76 -32.74
CA GLY A 243 -46.70 35.30 -33.75
C GLY A 243 -46.54 36.76 -34.24
N GLY A 244 -45.95 36.90 -35.43
CA GLY A 244 -46.65 37.55 -36.56
C GLY A 244 -46.34 39.02 -36.94
N GLY A 245 -46.02 39.23 -38.23
CA GLY A 245 -46.04 40.50 -38.98
C GLY A 245 -44.67 41.22 -39.01
N GLY A 246 -44.03 41.58 -40.12
CA GLY A 246 -44.50 41.97 -41.45
C GLY A 246 -44.32 43.50 -41.65
N THR A 247 -43.76 43.90 -42.82
CA THR A 247 -43.44 45.27 -43.32
C THR A 247 -42.02 45.76 -42.93
N SER A 248 -41.08 46.16 -43.80
CA SER A 248 -40.98 46.98 -45.04
C SER A 248 -40.86 48.50 -44.81
N GLY A 249 -39.80 49.11 -45.38
CA GLY A 249 -39.54 50.56 -45.45
C GLY A 249 -38.55 51.02 -44.38
N GLY A 250 -37.49 51.78 -44.64
CA GLY A 250 -37.29 52.80 -45.67
C GLY A 250 -37.04 54.14 -44.98
N ASP A 251 -35.84 54.69 -45.20
CA ASP A 251 -35.43 56.10 -45.08
C ASP A 251 -35.41 56.84 -43.72
N GLY A 252 -34.32 57.62 -43.56
CA GLY A 252 -34.48 59.05 -43.30
C GLY A 252 -34.04 59.59 -41.93
N LEU A 253 -32.83 60.16 -41.91
CA LEU A 253 -32.44 61.44 -41.29
C LEU A 253 -33.46 62.10 -40.34
N TRP A 254 -33.05 62.34 -39.09
CA TRP A 254 -32.80 63.66 -38.48
C TRP A 254 -31.79 63.50 -37.34
#